data_AF-A0A1H3YMX0-F1
#
_entry.id   AF-A0A1H3YMX0-F1
#
_cell.length_a   1.000
_cell.length_b   1.000
_cell.length_c   1.000
_cell.angle_alpha   90.00
_cell.angle_beta   90.00
_cell.angle_gamma   90.00
#
_symmetry.space_group_name_H-M   'P 1'
#
loop_
_entity.id
_entity.type
_entity.pdbx_description
1 polymer ?
#
loop_
_entity_poly.entity_id
_entity_poly.type
_entity_poly.pdbx_seq_one_letter_code
_entity_poly.pdbx_strand_id
1 'polypeptide(L)'
;MFQRQLIVLPRRRFIDEDGEVTTESTMRTVSINEDKRRRQIAAAATQGDMQAVLAILAQDLQELEDGYKQNACDAAEVEKAKKLIEQAKQQMGRLPDRPPTLSEQSAMTINTLI
;
A
#
# COMPACT_ATOMS: atom_id res chain seq x y z
N MET A 1 6.01 4.42 24.49
CA MET A 1 5.60 3.08 24.00
C MET A 1 4.17 3.21 23.50
N PHE A 2 3.95 3.31 22.18
CA PHE A 2 2.60 3.42 21.62
C PHE A 2 2.13 2.03 21.21
N GLN A 3 1.18 1.49 21.97
CA GLN A 3 0.43 0.28 21.61
C GLN A 3 -0.35 0.56 20.33
N ARG A 4 0.02 -0.10 19.22
CA ARG A 4 -0.81 -0.15 18.00
C ARG A 4 -2.05 -1.00 18.34
N GLN A 5 -3.16 -0.32 18.65
CA GLN A 5 -4.45 -0.97 18.87
C GLN A 5 -4.89 -1.66 17.57
N LEU A 6 -4.94 -2.99 17.62
CA LEU A 6 -5.47 -3.86 16.59
C LEU A 6 -6.94 -3.49 16.32
N ILE A 7 -7.24 -2.81 15.22
CA ILE A 7 -8.62 -2.55 14.79
C ILE A 7 -9.15 -3.84 14.14
N VAL A 8 -9.67 -4.75 14.95
CA VAL A 8 -10.46 -5.89 14.46
C VAL A 8 -11.85 -5.36 14.14
N LEU A 9 -12.14 -5.17 12.85
CA LEU A 9 -13.47 -4.75 12.40
C LEU A 9 -14.53 -5.77 12.87
N PRO A 10 -15.71 -5.32 13.33
CA PRO A 10 -16.69 -6.21 13.97
C PRO A 10 -17.18 -7.29 12.99
N ARG A 11 -16.98 -8.56 13.39
CA ARG A 11 -17.57 -9.74 12.73
C ARG A 11 -19.09 -9.58 12.70
N ARG A 12 -19.70 -9.48 11.52
CA ARG A 12 -21.15 -9.69 11.37
C ARG A 12 -21.43 -11.13 11.75
N ARG A 13 -22.20 -11.33 12.83
CA ARG A 13 -22.69 -12.65 13.23
C ARG A 13 -24.08 -12.80 12.61
N PHE A 14 -24.25 -13.80 11.76
CA PHE A 14 -25.56 -14.30 11.41
C PHE A 14 -25.88 -15.41 12.40
N ILE A 15 -27.05 -15.33 13.02
CA ILE A 15 -27.62 -16.40 13.82
C ILE A 15 -28.80 -16.87 12.98
N ASP A 16 -28.74 -18.09 12.46
CA ASP A 16 -29.88 -18.69 11.77
C ASP A 16 -30.94 -19.16 12.77
N GLU A 17 -32.11 -19.57 12.28
CA GLU A 17 -33.27 -19.94 13.10
C GLU A 17 -33.01 -21.20 13.95
N ASP A 18 -31.93 -21.95 13.65
CA ASP A 18 -31.48 -23.15 14.36
C ASP A 18 -30.36 -22.87 15.40
N GLY A 19 -29.94 -21.61 15.55
CA GLY A 19 -28.93 -21.21 16.55
C GLY A 19 -27.49 -21.53 16.16
N GLU A 20 -27.24 -21.90 14.90
CA GLU A 20 -25.92 -22.08 14.32
C GLU A 20 -25.29 -20.70 14.03
N VAL A 21 -24.21 -20.40 14.75
CA VAL A 21 -23.44 -19.18 14.56
C VAL A 21 -22.43 -19.41 13.43
N THR A 22 -22.85 -19.17 12.21
CA THR A 22 -21.93 -19.18 11.06
C THR A 22 -21.14 -17.88 11.02
N THR A 23 -19.84 -17.96 11.35
CA THR A 23 -18.92 -16.85 11.15
C THR A 23 -18.45 -16.84 9.70
N GLU A 24 -19.10 -16.03 8.87
CA GLU A 24 -18.58 -15.72 7.54
C GLU A 24 -17.28 -14.90 7.72
N SER A 25 -16.13 -15.58 7.64
CA SER A 25 -14.85 -14.90 7.60
C SER A 25 -14.72 -14.28 6.22
N THR A 26 -15.16 -13.03 6.09
CA THR A 26 -14.76 -12.20 4.95
C THR A 26 -13.26 -12.00 5.08
N MET A 27 -12.46 -12.94 4.56
CA MET A 27 -11.01 -12.79 4.45
C MET A 27 -10.78 -11.58 3.57
N ARG A 28 -10.48 -10.43 4.20
CA ARG A 28 -9.97 -9.28 3.47
C ARG A 28 -8.59 -9.67 2.96
N THR A 29 -8.50 -10.07 1.71
CA THR A 29 -7.21 -10.28 1.05
C THR A 29 -6.51 -8.94 0.93
N VAL A 30 -5.28 -8.86 1.45
CA VAL A 30 -4.42 -7.70 1.28
C VAL A 30 -3.65 -7.87 -0.02
N SER A 31 -3.74 -6.89 -0.92
CA SER A 31 -3.04 -6.90 -2.21
C SER A 31 -2.51 -5.51 -2.54
N ILE A 32 -1.48 -5.45 -3.39
CA ILE A 32 -0.89 -4.17 -3.79
C ILE A 32 -1.59 -3.62 -5.02
N ASN A 33 -1.92 -2.33 -5.01
CA ASN A 33 -2.43 -1.64 -6.20
C ASN A 33 -1.26 -1.21 -7.09
N GLU A 34 -0.74 -2.17 -7.87
CA GLU A 34 0.46 -1.96 -8.71
C GLU A 34 0.32 -0.78 -9.67
N ASP A 35 -0.84 -0.66 -10.34
CA ASP A 35 -1.10 0.42 -11.29
C ASP A 35 -1.04 1.80 -10.64
N LYS A 36 -1.64 1.93 -9.46
CA LYS A 36 -1.58 3.18 -8.69
C LYS A 36 -0.14 3.53 -8.33
N ARG A 37 0.63 2.56 -7.84
CA ARG A 37 2.03 2.80 -7.46
C ARG A 37 2.91 3.14 -8.65
N ARG A 38 2.72 2.49 -9.79
CA ARG A 38 3.42 2.83 -11.04
C ARG A 38 3.12 4.26 -11.50
N ARG A 39 1.88 4.71 -11.40
CA ARG A 39 1.52 6.11 -11.72
C ARG A 39 2.20 7.10 -10.78
N GLN A 40 2.26 6.81 -9.49
CA GLN A 40 2.96 7.64 -8.50
C GLN A 40 4.47 7.71 -8.78
N ILE A 41 5.10 6.58 -9.10
CA ILE A 41 6.51 6.50 -9.52
C ILE A 41 6.73 7.33 -10.79
N ALA A 42 5.84 7.25 -11.78
CA ALA A 42 5.95 8.00 -13.03
C ALA A 42 5.69 9.51 -12.86
N ALA A 43 4.82 9.89 -11.93
CA ALA A 43 4.49 11.28 -11.63
C ALA A 43 5.53 12.00 -10.77
N ALA A 44 6.39 11.25 -10.08
CA ALA A 44 7.47 11.82 -9.27
C ALA A 44 8.48 12.57 -10.14
N ALA A 45 8.54 13.88 -9.97
CA ALA A 45 9.42 14.76 -10.73
C ALA A 45 10.74 15.05 -10.00
N THR A 46 10.78 14.85 -8.69
CA THR A 46 11.93 15.15 -7.84
C THR A 46 12.28 13.98 -6.92
N GLN A 47 13.50 14.00 -6.36
CA GLN A 47 13.88 13.02 -5.34
C GLN A 47 12.95 13.05 -4.11
N GLY A 48 12.46 14.24 -3.72
CA GLY A 48 11.51 14.38 -2.62
C GLY A 48 10.17 13.70 -2.90
N ASP A 49 9.64 13.85 -4.11
CA ASP A 49 8.40 13.14 -4.52
C ASP A 49 8.62 11.62 -4.48
N MET A 50 9.77 11.15 -4.97
CA MET A 50 10.09 9.72 -4.96
C MET A 50 10.30 9.17 -3.55
N GLN A 51 10.86 9.95 -2.62
CA GLN A 51 10.95 9.56 -1.21
C GLN A 51 9.56 9.35 -0.60
N ALA A 52 8.59 10.22 -0.93
CA ALA A 52 7.22 10.05 -0.48
C ALA A 52 6.60 8.76 -1.04
N VAL A 53 6.82 8.46 -2.33
CA VAL A 53 6.37 7.20 -2.94
C VAL A 53 7.01 5.98 -2.29
N LEU A 54 8.32 6.04 -2.00
CA LEU A 54 9.04 4.97 -1.31
C LEU A 54 8.52 4.72 0.12
N ALA A 55 8.16 5.78 0.85
CA ALA A 55 7.57 5.66 2.17
C ALA A 55 6.23 4.91 2.12
N ILE A 56 5.40 5.22 1.13
CA ILE A 56 4.11 4.54 0.93
C ILE A 56 4.32 3.08 0.53
N LEU A 57 5.24 2.80 -0.41
CA LEU A 57 5.56 1.43 -0.81
C LEU A 57 6.13 0.59 0.36
N ALA A 58 6.90 1.20 1.25
CA ALA A 58 7.39 0.55 2.45
C ALA A 58 6.24 0.20 3.42
N GLN A 59 5.24 1.09 3.53
CA GLN A 59 4.03 0.81 4.29
C GLN A 59 3.23 -0.36 3.68
N ASP A 60 2.98 -0.32 2.36
CA ASP A 60 2.31 -1.41 1.65
C ASP A 60 3.02 -2.75 1.87
N LEU A 61 4.36 -2.75 1.77
CA LEU A 61 5.16 -3.95 2.02
C LEU A 61 4.94 -4.50 3.43
N GLN A 62 4.93 -3.64 4.45
CA GLN A 62 4.69 -4.06 5.82
C GLN A 62 3.28 -4.66 5.99
N GLU A 63 2.26 -4.05 5.37
CA GLU A 63 0.88 -4.56 5.41
C GLU A 63 0.76 -5.92 4.71
N LEU A 64 1.44 -6.12 3.59
CA LEU A 64 1.49 -7.40 2.87
C LEU A 64 2.24 -8.47 3.66
N GLU A 65 3.37 -8.13 4.28
CA GLU A 65 4.13 -9.07 5.13
C GLU A 65 3.32 -9.47 6.36
N ASP A 66 2.57 -8.55 6.97
CA ASP A 66 1.69 -8.85 8.08
C ASP A 66 0.45 -9.65 7.64
N GLY A 67 -0.09 -9.38 6.44
CA GLY A 67 -1.13 -10.19 5.81
C GLY A 67 -0.66 -11.60 5.49
N TYR A 68 0.58 -11.76 5.01
CA TYR A 68 1.18 -13.05 4.68
C TYR A 68 1.32 -13.93 5.92
N LYS A 69 1.81 -13.37 7.05
CA LYS A 69 1.86 -14.07 8.35
C LYS A 69 0.48 -14.52 8.84
N GLN A 70 -0.58 -13.81 8.43
CA GLN A 70 -1.97 -14.09 8.80
C GLN A 70 -2.71 -14.96 7.76
N ASN A 71 -2.02 -15.48 6.74
CA ASN A 71 -2.62 -16.20 5.60
C ASN A 71 -3.71 -15.39 4.86
N ALA A 72 -3.59 -14.06 4.87
CA ALA A 72 -4.49 -13.11 4.23
C ALA A 72 -3.85 -12.40 3.01
N CYS A 73 -2.63 -12.79 2.63
CA CYS A 73 -1.88 -12.26 1.50
C CYS A 73 -0.99 -13.34 0.92
N ASP A 74 -0.83 -13.37 -0.41
CA ASP A 74 0.08 -14.28 -1.09
C ASP A 74 1.52 -13.76 -1.08
N ALA A 75 2.49 -14.68 -1.10
CA ALA A 75 3.91 -14.32 -1.20
C ALA A 75 4.23 -13.54 -2.49
N ALA A 76 3.49 -13.81 -3.58
CA ALA A 76 3.65 -13.10 -4.84
C ALA A 76 3.35 -11.59 -4.73
N GLU A 77 2.38 -11.21 -3.88
CA GLU A 77 2.04 -9.80 -3.64
C GLU A 77 3.15 -9.07 -2.87
N VAL A 78 3.77 -9.75 -1.90
CA VAL A 78 4.97 -9.25 -1.19
C VAL A 78 6.13 -9.04 -2.16
N GLU A 79 6.37 -9.96 -3.08
CA GLU A 79 7.42 -9.82 -4.09
C GLU A 79 7.17 -8.67 -5.07
N LYS A 80 5.92 -8.45 -5.48
CA LYS A 80 5.56 -7.31 -6.34
C LYS A 80 5.86 -5.98 -5.66
N ALA A 81 5.52 -5.84 -4.37
CA ALA A 81 5.85 -4.64 -3.59
C ALA A 81 7.37 -4.41 -3.53
N LYS A 82 8.17 -5.46 -3.30
CA LYS A 82 9.64 -5.37 -3.31
C LYS A 82 10.18 -4.89 -4.65
N LYS A 83 9.67 -5.43 -5.77
CA LYS A 83 10.05 -5.00 -7.12
C LYS A 83 9.71 -3.54 -7.39
N LEU A 84 8.54 -3.06 -6.93
CA LEU A 84 8.16 -1.65 -7.08
C LEU A 84 9.08 -0.73 -6.26
N ILE A 85 9.49 -1.14 -5.06
CA ILE A 85 10.46 -0.39 -4.24
C ILE A 85 11.80 -0.28 -4.97
N GLU A 86 12.29 -1.37 -5.57
CA GLU A 86 13.54 -1.33 -6.34
C GLU A 86 13.44 -0.41 -7.56
N GLN A 87 12.34 -0.46 -8.30
CA GLN A 87 12.09 0.44 -9.43
C GLN A 87 12.06 1.90 -9.00
N ALA A 88 11.35 2.21 -7.91
CA ALA A 88 11.29 3.55 -7.34
C ALA A 88 12.69 4.06 -6.92
N LYS A 89 13.52 3.23 -6.28
CA LYS A 89 14.91 3.57 -5.92
C LYS A 89 15.78 3.84 -7.15
N GLN A 90 15.68 3.00 -8.19
CA GLN A 90 16.42 3.22 -9.43
C GLN A 90 16.03 4.53 -10.11
N GLN A 91 14.74 4.83 -10.12
CA GLN A 91 14.23 6.07 -10.71
C GLN A 91 14.60 7.29 -9.87
N MET A 92 14.60 7.19 -8.53
CA MET A 92 15.06 8.24 -7.63
C MET A 92 16.48 8.73 -7.99
N GLY A 93 17.40 7.82 -8.28
CA GLY A 93 18.77 8.17 -8.66
C GLY A 93 18.89 8.95 -9.97
N ARG A 94 17.83 9.02 -10.78
CA ARG A 94 17.77 9.77 -12.04
C ARG A 94 17.03 11.11 -11.90
N LEU A 95 16.35 11.34 -10.78
CA LEU A 95 15.57 12.54 -10.56
C LEU A 95 16.42 13.66 -9.95
N PRO A 96 16.11 14.92 -10.28
CA PRO A 96 16.82 16.05 -9.71
C PRO A 96 16.53 16.19 -8.21
N ASP A 97 17.57 16.49 -7.45
CA ASP A 97 17.49 16.83 -6.03
C ASP A 97 17.19 18.33 -5.88
N ARG A 98 15.92 18.69 -6.07
CA ARG A 98 15.40 20.06 -5.93
C ARG A 98 13.96 20.03 -5.45
N PRO A 99 13.43 21.13 -4.89
CA PRO A 99 12.00 21.23 -4.65
C PRO A 99 11.21 21.14 -5.97
N PRO A 100 10.03 20.50 -5.95
CA PRO A 100 9.16 20.43 -7.12
C PRO A 100 8.55 21.80 -7.43
N THR A 101 8.42 22.12 -8.72
CA THR A 101 7.69 23.32 -9.16
C THR A 101 6.20 23.18 -8.88
N LEU A 102 5.45 24.30 -8.91
CA LEU A 102 4.00 24.28 -8.67
C LEU A 102 3.25 23.34 -9.64
N SER A 103 3.67 23.29 -10.90
CA SER A 103 3.11 22.39 -11.92
C SER A 103 3.40 20.92 -11.62
N GLU A 104 4.62 20.59 -11.19
CA GLU A 104 5.01 19.23 -10.80
C GLU A 104 4.27 18.76 -9.54
N GLN A 105 4.13 19.64 -8.53
CA GLN A 105 3.36 19.37 -7.31
C GLN A 105 1.88 19.07 -7.64
N SER A 106 1.30 19.85 -8.56
CA SER A 106 -0.08 19.66 -9.00
C SER A 106 -0.26 18.30 -9.70
N ALA A 107 0.67 17.95 -10.59
CA ALA A 107 0.65 16.65 -11.28
C ALA A 107 0.79 15.47 -10.31
N MET A 108 1.65 15.59 -9.29
CA MET A 108 1.85 14.56 -8.27
C MET A 108 0.60 14.38 -7.39
N THR A 109 -0.04 15.48 -7.01
CA THR A 109 -1.28 15.48 -6.21
C THR A 109 -2.42 14.79 -6.96
N ILE A 110 -2.61 15.11 -8.24
CA ILE A 110 -3.65 14.50 -9.08
C ILE A 110 -3.44 12.98 -9.18
N ASN A 111 -2.21 12.53 -9.41
CA ASN A 111 -1.90 11.09 -9.50
C ASN A 111 -2.00 10.35 -8.16
N THR A 112 -2.01 11.07 -7.03
CA THR A 112 -2.17 10.46 -5.70
C THR A 112 -3.64 10.27 -5.32
N LEU A 113 -4.52 11.16 -5.78
CA LEU A 113 -5.96 11.14 -5.46
C LEU A 113 -6.79 10.19 -6.34
N ILE A 114 -6.30 9.86 -7.54
CA ILE A 114 -6.93 8.91 -8.49
C ILE A 114 -6.49 7.48 -8.20
#